data_AF-A0A2V7YXW8-F1
#
_entry.id   AF-A0A2V7YXW8-F1
#
_cell.length_a   1.000
_cell.length_b   1.000
_cell.length_c   1.000
_cell.angle_alpha   90.00
_cell.angle_beta   90.00
_cell.angle_gamma   90.00
#
_symmetry.space_group_name_H-M   'P 1'
#
loop_
_entity.id
_entity.type
_entity.pdbx_description
1 polymer ?
#
loop_
_entity_poly.entity_id
_entity_poly.type
_entity_poly.pdbx_seq_one_letter_code
_entity_poly.pdbx_strand_id
1 'polypeptide(L)'
;MAAKGKSYAEMWSRWEIAISNLKEHAGDMPHLTDDVTQLDQTLTQVRDLANKQEDLRGQTREINAKLRDLTKAGEKVRSRLGANLAGKFGFTSETLVKFGFRPRRIPRRTKTVEKPAPEPPPPAGPVESKPPGGAK
;
A
#
# COMPACT_ATOMS: atom_id res chain seq x y z
N MET A 1 10.49 4.76 -11.22
CA MET A 1 10.67 3.73 -12.26
C MET A 1 9.86 4.14 -13.49
N ALA A 2 10.40 4.96 -14.39
CA ALA A 2 9.80 5.24 -15.69
C ALA A 2 10.50 4.35 -16.71
N ALA A 3 9.81 3.32 -17.19
CA ALA A 3 10.35 2.43 -18.21
C ALA A 3 10.59 3.23 -19.49
N LYS A 4 11.73 2.99 -20.13
CA LYS A 4 12.13 3.54 -21.43
C LYS A 4 11.19 2.99 -22.52
N GLY A 5 10.02 3.58 -22.62
CA GLY A 5 8.99 3.32 -23.62
C GLY A 5 8.17 4.59 -23.77
N LYS A 6 8.04 5.09 -25.00
CA LYS A 6 7.28 6.29 -25.33
C LYS A 6 5.92 6.21 -24.63
N SER A 7 5.61 7.16 -23.75
CA SER A 7 4.33 7.11 -23.02
C SER A 7 3.18 7.23 -24.02
N TYR A 8 2.00 6.68 -23.69
CA TYR A 8 0.84 6.82 -24.56
C TYR A 8 0.52 8.29 -24.87
N ALA A 9 0.72 9.19 -23.90
CA ALA A 9 0.57 10.63 -24.09
C ALA A 9 1.55 11.19 -25.15
N GLU A 10 2.84 10.82 -25.09
CA GLU A 10 3.82 11.22 -26.10
C GLU A 10 3.47 10.69 -27.50
N MET A 11 2.92 9.49 -27.58
CA MET A 11 2.48 8.90 -28.85
C MET A 11 1.29 9.66 -29.44
N TRP A 12 0.30 10.00 -28.64
CA TRP A 12 -0.87 10.77 -29.08
C TRP A 12 -0.49 12.19 -29.50
N SER A 13 0.41 12.85 -28.78
CA SER A 13 0.93 14.18 -29.19
C SER A 13 1.65 14.13 -30.54
N ARG A 14 2.38 13.05 -30.83
CA ARG A 14 3.02 12.87 -32.15
C ARG A 14 2.00 12.69 -33.27
N TRP A 15 0.92 11.95 -33.01
CA TRP A 15 -0.16 11.78 -33.98
C TRP A 15 -0.89 13.09 -34.25
N GLU A 16 -1.13 13.90 -33.21
CA GLU A 16 -1.76 15.21 -33.35
C GLU A 16 -0.92 16.16 -34.22
N ILE A 17 0.40 16.22 -33.99
CA ILE A 17 1.32 17.01 -34.83
C ILE A 17 1.33 16.48 -36.28
N ALA A 18 1.29 15.16 -36.47
CA ALA A 18 1.23 14.59 -37.82
C ALA A 18 -0.07 14.98 -38.54
N ILE A 19 -1.21 14.90 -37.86
CA ILE A 19 -2.51 15.30 -38.40
C ILE A 19 -2.54 16.80 -38.72
N SER A 20 -2.05 17.66 -37.84
CA SER A 20 -2.05 19.11 -38.07
C SER A 20 -1.24 19.48 -39.31
N ASN A 21 -0.02 18.95 -39.40
CA ASN A 21 0.88 19.25 -40.51
C ASN A 21 0.35 18.65 -41.83
N LEU A 22 -0.21 17.44 -41.80
CA LEU A 22 -0.78 16.81 -42.99
C LEU A 22 -2.06 17.50 -43.46
N LYS A 23 -2.88 18.05 -42.55
CA LYS A 23 -4.06 18.85 -42.91
C LYS A 23 -3.65 20.16 -43.60
N GLU A 24 -2.56 20.80 -43.18
CA GLU A 24 -2.01 22.00 -43.83
C GLU A 24 -1.49 21.73 -45.25
N HIS A 25 -0.94 20.53 -45.48
CA HIS A 25 -0.42 20.09 -46.79
C HIS A 25 -1.38 19.18 -47.57
N ALA A 26 -2.66 19.11 -47.18
CA ALA A 26 -3.63 18.16 -47.75
C ALA A 26 -3.86 18.35 -49.26
N GLY A 27 -3.66 19.58 -49.77
CA GLY A 27 -3.75 19.87 -51.21
C GLY A 27 -2.66 19.20 -52.05
N ASP A 28 -1.48 18.94 -51.47
CA ASP A 28 -0.35 18.33 -52.17
C ASP A 28 -0.44 16.79 -52.19
N MET A 29 -1.18 16.20 -51.24
CA MET A 29 -1.25 14.75 -51.04
C MET A 29 -2.68 14.25 -50.81
N PRO A 30 -3.57 14.35 -51.82
CA PRO A 30 -4.97 13.97 -51.67
C PRO A 30 -5.19 12.49 -51.33
N HIS A 31 -4.25 11.62 -51.70
CA HIS A 31 -4.29 10.18 -51.39
C HIS A 31 -4.09 9.85 -49.91
N LEU A 32 -3.57 10.79 -49.10
CA LEU A 32 -3.38 10.60 -47.65
C LEU A 32 -4.56 11.12 -46.83
N THR A 33 -5.53 11.79 -47.45
CA THR A 33 -6.67 12.41 -46.74
C THR A 33 -7.48 11.37 -45.97
N ASP A 34 -7.66 10.18 -46.55
CA ASP A 34 -8.38 9.09 -45.91
C ASP A 34 -7.64 8.58 -44.66
N ASP A 35 -6.33 8.39 -44.75
CA ASP A 35 -5.51 7.96 -43.61
C ASP A 35 -5.47 9.02 -42.49
N VAL A 36 -5.38 10.31 -42.88
CA VAL A 36 -5.40 11.43 -41.92
C VAL A 36 -6.74 11.51 -41.20
N THR A 37 -7.86 11.34 -41.91
CA THR A 37 -9.19 11.33 -41.28
C THR A 37 -9.38 10.12 -40.36
N GLN A 38 -8.88 8.94 -40.74
CA GLN A 38 -8.90 7.77 -39.86
C GLN A 38 -8.06 7.97 -38.59
N LEU A 39 -6.87 8.57 -38.72
CA LEU A 39 -6.00 8.85 -37.58
C LEU A 39 -6.63 9.88 -36.63
N ASP A 40 -7.29 10.91 -37.17
CA ASP A 40 -8.02 11.93 -36.41
C ASP A 40 -9.21 11.35 -35.63
N GLN A 41 -9.98 10.45 -36.25
CA GLN A 41 -11.04 9.71 -35.59
C GLN A 41 -10.52 8.83 -34.46
N THR A 42 -9.43 8.11 -34.71
CA THR A 42 -8.78 7.24 -33.71
C THR A 42 -8.28 8.07 -32.52
N LEU A 43 -7.65 9.22 -32.79
CA LEU A 43 -7.16 10.12 -31.74
C LEU A 43 -8.32 10.68 -30.89
N THR A 44 -9.46 10.98 -31.50
CA THR A 44 -10.68 11.41 -30.80
C THR A 44 -11.20 10.31 -29.87
N GLN A 45 -11.34 9.09 -30.37
CA GLN A 45 -11.81 7.94 -29.55
C GLN A 45 -10.89 7.65 -28.37
N VAL A 46 -9.58 7.74 -28.59
CA VAL A 46 -8.57 7.55 -27.55
C VAL A 46 -8.71 8.59 -26.44
N ARG A 47 -8.91 9.87 -26.79
CA ARG A 47 -9.14 10.95 -25.81
C ARG A 47 -10.40 10.72 -24.99
N ASP A 48 -11.48 10.31 -25.63
CA ASP A 48 -12.74 10.01 -24.94
C ASP A 48 -12.57 8.88 -23.93
N LEU A 49 -11.87 7.81 -24.31
CA LEU A 49 -11.58 6.69 -23.41
C LEU A 49 -10.63 7.08 -22.28
N ALA A 50 -9.62 7.92 -22.55
CA ALA A 50 -8.70 8.42 -21.54
C ALA A 50 -9.43 9.27 -20.49
N ASN A 51 -10.33 10.15 -20.91
CA ASN A 51 -11.17 10.95 -20.02
C ASN A 51 -12.06 10.06 -19.14
N LYS A 52 -12.77 9.11 -19.76
CA LYS A 52 -13.59 8.12 -19.02
C LYS A 52 -12.76 7.32 -18.02
N GLN A 53 -11.53 6.95 -18.37
CA GLN A 53 -10.64 6.23 -17.46
C GLN A 53 -10.32 7.08 -16.22
N GLU A 54 -10.04 8.36 -16.39
CA GLU A 54 -9.72 9.25 -15.26
C GLU A 54 -10.95 9.52 -14.39
N ASP A 55 -12.12 9.69 -14.98
CA ASP A 55 -13.39 9.79 -14.25
C ASP A 55 -13.65 8.55 -13.39
N LEU A 56 -13.52 7.35 -13.99
CA LEU A 56 -13.70 6.09 -13.29
C LEU A 56 -12.67 5.89 -12.17
N ARG A 57 -11.44 6.38 -12.34
CA ARG A 57 -10.42 6.41 -11.27
C ARG A 57 -10.86 7.32 -10.13
N GLY A 58 -11.41 8.49 -10.43
CA GLY A 58 -12.03 9.38 -9.45
C GLY A 58 -13.13 8.67 -8.66
N GLN A 59 -14.10 8.08 -9.36
CA GLN A 59 -15.20 7.32 -8.75
C GLN A 59 -14.70 6.17 -7.89
N THR A 60 -13.69 5.42 -8.36
CA THR A 60 -13.10 4.32 -7.60
C THR A 60 -12.47 4.80 -6.29
N ARG A 61 -11.80 5.95 -6.29
CA ARG A 61 -11.22 6.54 -5.07
C ARG A 61 -12.32 6.90 -4.07
N GLU A 62 -13.41 7.52 -4.53
CA GLU A 62 -14.55 7.86 -3.68
C GLU A 62 -15.24 6.62 -3.11
N ILE A 63 -15.51 5.61 -3.94
CA ILE A 63 -16.12 4.34 -3.52
C ILE A 63 -15.24 3.66 -2.47
N ASN A 64 -13.93 3.63 -2.69
CA ASN A 64 -12.99 3.04 -1.73
C ASN A 64 -12.96 3.81 -0.41
N ALA A 65 -13.08 5.14 -0.43
CA ALA A 65 -13.19 5.94 0.79
C ALA A 65 -14.47 5.59 1.56
N LYS A 66 -15.62 5.57 0.87
CA LYS A 66 -16.91 5.19 1.45
C LYS A 66 -16.89 3.77 2.03
N LEU A 67 -16.29 2.81 1.31
CA LEU A 67 -16.17 1.42 1.76
C LEU A 67 -15.34 1.33 3.04
N ARG A 68 -14.22 2.05 3.12
CA ARG A 68 -13.39 2.10 4.34
C ARG A 68 -14.14 2.67 5.52
N ASP A 69 -14.90 3.74 5.32
CA ASP A 69 -15.67 4.40 6.39
C ASP A 69 -16.82 3.52 6.88
N LEU A 70 -17.56 2.90 5.96
CA LEU A 70 -18.61 1.93 6.29
C LEU A 70 -18.05 0.69 7.00
N THR A 71 -16.88 0.19 6.58
CA THR A 71 -16.22 -0.94 7.25
C THR A 71 -15.85 -0.59 8.69
N LYS A 72 -15.29 0.60 8.93
CA LYS A 72 -15.00 1.09 10.29
C LYS A 72 -16.26 1.26 11.13
N ALA A 73 -17.33 1.79 10.54
CA ALA A 73 -18.61 1.94 11.23
C ALA A 73 -19.21 0.57 11.60
N GLY A 74 -19.19 -0.39 10.68
CA GLY A 74 -19.62 -1.76 10.92
C GLY A 74 -18.82 -2.43 12.04
N GLU A 75 -17.50 -2.29 12.04
CA GLU A 75 -16.65 -2.88 13.09
C GLU A 75 -16.91 -2.24 14.46
N LYS A 76 -17.22 -0.93 14.52
CA LYS A 76 -17.65 -0.27 15.78
C LYS A 76 -18.97 -0.85 16.28
N VAL A 77 -19.96 -1.02 15.41
CA VAL A 77 -21.26 -1.61 15.78
C VAL A 77 -21.09 -3.05 16.25
N ARG A 78 -20.31 -3.85 15.51
CA ARG A 78 -19.96 -5.23 15.89
C ARG A 78 -19.27 -5.27 17.26
N SER A 79 -18.31 -4.38 17.50
CA SER A 79 -17.62 -4.30 18.80
C SER A 79 -18.58 -3.99 19.95
N ARG A 80 -19.53 -3.05 19.74
CA ARG A 80 -20.57 -2.75 20.74
C ARG A 80 -21.49 -3.94 20.99
N LEU A 81 -21.90 -4.66 19.95
CA LEU A 81 -22.69 -5.88 20.09
C LEU A 81 -21.93 -6.95 20.88
N GLY A 82 -20.65 -7.16 20.58
CA GLY A 82 -19.80 -8.09 21.31
C GLY A 82 -19.66 -7.73 22.80
N ALA A 83 -19.49 -6.44 23.12
CA ALA A 83 -19.43 -5.97 24.50
C ALA A 83 -20.75 -6.19 25.25
N ASN A 84 -21.90 -5.93 24.61
CA ASN A 84 -23.21 -6.18 25.21
C ASN A 84 -23.47 -7.68 25.44
N LEU A 85 -23.10 -8.53 24.48
CA LEU A 85 -23.19 -9.98 24.65
C LEU A 85 -22.26 -10.48 25.75
N ALA A 86 -21.03 -9.97 25.81
CA ALA A 86 -20.07 -10.32 26.87
C ALA A 86 -20.54 -9.85 28.26
N GLY A 87 -21.22 -8.71 28.35
CA GLY A 87 -21.86 -8.26 29.58
C GLY A 87 -23.00 -9.16 30.04
N LYS A 88 -23.79 -9.74 29.11
CA LYS A 88 -24.91 -10.65 29.43
C LYS A 88 -24.47 -12.08 29.74
N PHE A 89 -23.53 -12.64 28.97
CA PHE A 89 -23.13 -14.05 29.06
C PHE A 89 -21.83 -14.28 29.84
N GLY A 90 -21.10 -13.21 30.17
CA GLY A 90 -19.78 -13.26 30.79
C GLY A 90 -18.65 -13.19 29.74
N PHE A 91 -17.63 -12.37 30.02
CA PHE A 91 -16.52 -12.06 29.11
C PHE A 91 -15.63 -13.25 28.71
N THR A 92 -15.72 -14.35 29.45
CA THR A 92 -14.97 -15.60 29.25
C THR A 92 -15.85 -16.76 28.77
N SER A 93 -17.14 -16.53 28.53
CA SER A 93 -18.08 -17.59 28.17
C SER A 93 -17.88 -18.08 26.74
N GLU A 94 -17.81 -19.39 26.55
CA GLU A 94 -17.72 -20.04 25.23
C GLU A 94 -18.96 -19.78 24.36
N THR A 95 -20.07 -19.36 24.98
CA THR A 95 -21.28 -18.93 24.24
C THR A 95 -21.01 -17.74 23.31
N LEU A 96 -20.00 -16.90 23.57
CA LEU A 96 -19.59 -15.81 22.68
C LEU A 96 -19.06 -16.34 21.34
N VAL A 97 -18.47 -17.54 21.31
CA VAL A 97 -17.93 -18.17 20.10
C VAL A 97 -19.05 -18.46 19.09
N LYS A 98 -20.24 -18.85 19.58
CA LYS A 98 -21.42 -19.10 18.73
C LYS A 98 -21.88 -17.86 17.96
N PHE A 99 -21.61 -16.67 18.48
CA PHE A 99 -21.93 -15.38 17.85
C PHE A 99 -20.76 -14.79 17.06
N GLY A 100 -19.69 -15.55 16.82
CA GLY A 100 -18.51 -15.09 16.09
C GLY A 100 -17.63 -14.10 16.87
N PHE A 101 -17.81 -14.02 18.19
CA PHE A 101 -16.96 -13.22 19.09
C PHE A 101 -15.99 -14.12 19.83
N ARG A 102 -14.69 -13.77 19.81
CA ARG A 102 -13.68 -14.51 20.55
C ARG A 102 -13.70 -14.07 22.02
N PRO A 103 -13.90 -14.97 23.00
CA PRO A 103 -13.88 -14.62 24.43
C PRO A 103 -12.56 -13.94 24.80
N ARG A 104 -12.62 -12.99 25.75
CA ARG A 104 -11.43 -12.24 26.16
C ARG A 104 -10.48 -13.17 26.90
N ARG A 105 -9.33 -13.47 26.30
CA ARG A 105 -8.26 -14.24 26.95
C ARG A 105 -7.61 -13.36 28.02
N ILE A 106 -7.66 -13.78 29.27
CA ILE A 106 -6.91 -13.15 30.36
C ILE A 106 -5.42 -13.41 30.07
N PRO A 107 -4.58 -12.38 29.88
CA PRO A 107 -3.15 -12.59 29.76
C PRO A 107 -2.63 -13.16 31.08
N ARG A 108 -2.11 -14.40 31.07
CA ARG A 108 -1.34 -14.93 32.20
C ARG A 108 -0.11 -14.03 32.33
N ARG A 109 -0.01 -13.28 33.42
CA ARG A 109 1.21 -12.59 33.83
C ARG A 109 2.26 -13.68 34.05
N THR A 110 3.13 -13.92 33.06
CA THR A 110 4.34 -14.69 33.28
C THR A 110 5.14 -13.93 34.33
N LYS A 111 5.26 -14.51 35.52
CA LYS A 111 6.27 -14.06 36.48
C LYS A 111 7.60 -14.17 35.74
N THR A 112 8.25 -13.04 35.50
CA THR A 112 9.66 -13.01 35.12
C THR A 112 10.39 -13.77 36.23
N VAL A 113 10.80 -15.00 35.95
CA VAL A 113 11.74 -15.71 36.80
C VAL A 113 13.04 -14.94 36.64
N GLU A 114 13.49 -14.27 37.72
CA GLU A 114 14.79 -13.63 37.77
C GLU A 114 15.83 -14.65 37.31
N LYS A 115 16.57 -14.27 36.26
CA LYS A 115 17.73 -15.01 35.79
C LYS A 115 18.73 -15.07 36.96
N PRO A 116 19.24 -16.24 37.38
CA PRO A 116 20.23 -16.30 38.44
C PRO A 116 21.45 -15.48 38.01
N ALA A 117 21.94 -14.64 38.93
CA ALA A 117 23.12 -13.82 38.72
C ALA A 117 24.34 -14.71 38.36
N PRO A 118 25.19 -14.29 37.42
CA PRO A 118 26.42 -15.03 37.13
C PRO A 118 27.37 -14.94 38.33
N GLU A 119 27.91 -16.09 38.75
CA GLU A 119 28.94 -16.21 39.78
C GLU A 119 30.20 -15.40 39.42
N PRO A 120 30.90 -14.81 40.42
CA PRO A 120 32.15 -14.09 40.20
C PRO A 120 33.27 -15.04 39.76
N PRO A 121 34.19 -14.59 38.88
CA PRO A 121 35.30 -15.42 38.41
C PRO A 121 36.28 -15.77 39.54
N PRO A 122 36.91 -16.96 39.50
CA PRO A 122 37.85 -17.41 40.53
C PRO A 122 39.11 -16.54 40.57
N PRO A 123 39.77 -16.39 41.74
CA PRO A 123 40.94 -15.53 41.89
C PRO A 123 42.13 -16.08 41.09
N ALA A 124 42.67 -15.23 40.22
CA ALA A 124 43.94 -15.48 39.55
C ALA A 124 45.08 -15.50 40.59
N GLY A 125 45.76 -16.63 40.70
CA GLY A 125 47.00 -16.75 41.46
C GLY A 125 48.14 -15.93 40.83
N PRO A 126 49.17 -15.56 41.61
CA PRO A 126 50.12 -14.52 41.24
C PRO A 126 51.15 -15.03 40.24
N VAL A 127 51.19 -14.43 39.05
CA VAL A 127 52.42 -14.42 38.22
C VAL A 127 53.18 -13.13 38.52
N GLU A 128 54.08 -13.32 39.48
CA GLU A 128 55.32 -12.60 39.76
C GLU A 128 55.73 -11.52 38.74
N SER A 129 55.69 -10.27 39.21
CA SER A 129 56.43 -9.11 38.68
C SER A 129 57.93 -9.43 38.60
N LYS A 130 58.74 -9.00 37.62
CA LYS A 130 59.03 -7.62 37.16
C LYS A 130 60.16 -7.67 36.08
N PRO A 131 60.70 -6.54 35.55
CA PRO A 131 60.59 -6.06 34.16
C PRO A 131 61.94 -6.05 33.40
N PRO A 132 61.99 -5.64 32.12
CA PRO A 132 62.73 -4.38 31.80
C PRO A 132 62.17 -3.69 30.52
N GLY A 133 62.26 -2.39 30.24
CA GLY A 133 62.95 -1.22 30.76
C GLY A 133 62.98 -0.18 29.61
N GLY A 134 62.91 1.13 29.87
CA GLY A 134 63.17 2.13 28.80
C GLY A 134 62.76 3.58 29.05
N ALA A 135 63.77 4.42 29.33
CA ALA A 135 63.90 5.83 28.98
C ALA A 135 63.01 6.90 29.66
N LYS A 136 63.61 7.64 30.60
CA LYS A 136 64.17 8.98 30.33
C LYS A 136 65.31 9.30 31.29
#